data_AF-A0AAX3CPE1-F1
#
_entry.id   AF-A0AAX3CPE1-F1
#
_cell.length_a   1.000
_cell.length_b   1.000
_cell.length_c   1.000
_cell.angle_alpha   90.00
_cell.angle_beta   90.00
_cell.angle_gamma   90.00
#
_symmetry.space_group_name_H-M   'P 1'
#
loop_
_entity.id
_entity.type
_entity.pdbx_description
1 polymer ?
#
loop_
_entity_poly.entity_id
_entity_poly.type
_entity_poly.pdbx_seq_one_letter_code
_entity_poly.pdbx_strand_id
1 'polypeptide(L)'
;MANKLTITREQLTKWVSQLDSDGGCDATDRQLEALIRQSLATTHSEPVAWTDEEELNDLKRDGYAAMLSLDRKDCEYADPRRQIILYRQEQPARDSCAIADVIAERQRQQSVEGFSTEQDDTYVGCQLAAAAICYIEPMEAMSYWPADWHDDSFKPTNERRNLVKAAALIIAEIERIDRKSDAELKNE
;
A
#
# COMPACT_ATOMS: atom_id res chain seq x y z
N MET A 1 1.98 11.37 37.49
CA MET A 1 1.74 10.34 36.45
C MET A 1 0.70 10.91 35.50
N ALA A 2 1.10 11.32 34.29
CA ALA A 2 0.15 11.85 33.32
C ALA A 2 -0.76 10.71 32.84
N ASN A 3 -2.06 10.88 32.98
CA ASN A 3 -3.06 9.90 32.54
C ASN A 3 -2.94 9.79 31.01
N LYS A 4 -2.37 8.69 30.52
CA LYS A 4 -2.16 8.49 29.09
C LYS A 4 -3.54 8.24 28.47
N LEU A 5 -4.07 9.23 27.77
CA LEU A 5 -5.31 9.08 27.00
C LEU A 5 -5.08 7.98 25.95
N THR A 6 -5.81 6.87 26.08
CA THR A 6 -5.78 5.76 25.12
C THR A 6 -7.02 5.90 24.23
N ILE A 7 -6.82 6.15 22.94
CA ILE A 7 -7.90 6.20 21.95
C ILE A 7 -8.23 4.76 21.53
N THR A 8 -9.51 4.39 21.57
CA THR A 8 -9.95 3.03 21.21
C THR A 8 -10.35 2.93 19.73
N ARG A 9 -10.34 1.70 19.19
CA ARG A 9 -10.80 1.43 17.82
C ARG A 9 -12.25 1.88 17.59
N GLU A 10 -13.13 1.67 18.57
CA GLU A 10 -14.54 2.09 18.49
C GLU A 10 -14.69 3.61 18.37
N GLN A 11 -13.87 4.38 19.11
CA GLN A 11 -13.85 5.84 19.02
C GLN A 11 -13.40 6.30 17.63
N LEU A 12 -12.37 5.66 17.07
CA LEU A 12 -11.88 5.97 15.72
C LEU A 12 -12.94 5.66 14.66
N THR A 13 -13.58 4.49 14.71
CA THR A 13 -14.64 4.12 13.75
C THR A 13 -15.79 5.12 13.79
N LYS A 14 -16.18 5.57 14.99
CA LYS A 14 -17.22 6.60 15.14
C LYS A 14 -16.81 7.90 14.46
N TRP A 15 -15.60 8.39 14.69
CA TRP A 15 -15.14 9.65 14.11
C TRP A 15 -15.00 9.58 12.58
N VAL A 16 -14.55 8.45 12.03
CA VAL A 16 -14.50 8.23 10.57
C VAL A 16 -15.90 8.32 9.97
N SER A 17 -16.88 7.60 10.56
CA SER A 17 -18.27 7.67 10.09
C SER A 17 -18.87 9.07 10.16
N GLN A 18 -18.45 9.91 11.11
CA GLN A 18 -18.90 11.30 11.18
C GLN A 18 -18.32 12.10 10.02
N LEU A 19 -17.00 12.02 9.82
CA LEU A 19 -16.29 12.71 8.73
C LEU A 19 -16.87 12.38 7.36
N ASP A 20 -17.18 11.11 7.10
CA ASP A 20 -17.77 10.67 5.83
C ASP A 20 -19.20 11.20 5.61
N SER A 21 -19.93 11.49 6.71
CA SER A 21 -21.33 11.91 6.66
C SER A 21 -21.53 13.42 6.58
N ASP A 22 -20.76 14.20 7.34
CA ASP A 22 -20.97 15.65 7.50
C ASP A 22 -19.68 16.48 7.38
N GLY A 23 -18.54 15.84 7.09
CA GLY A 23 -17.24 16.50 6.96
C GLY A 23 -16.62 16.93 8.30
N GLY A 24 -17.21 16.56 9.44
CA GLY A 24 -16.75 16.91 10.78
C GLY A 24 -16.47 15.69 11.66
N CYS A 25 -15.78 15.90 12.80
CA CYS A 25 -15.65 14.86 13.81
C CYS A 25 -15.74 15.48 15.22
N ASP A 26 -16.39 14.79 16.16
CA ASP A 26 -16.57 15.28 17.53
C ASP A 26 -15.31 15.13 18.42
N ALA A 27 -14.14 14.85 17.84
CA ALA A 27 -12.91 14.68 18.62
C ALA A 27 -12.47 16.03 19.23
N THR A 28 -12.15 16.02 20.52
CA THR A 28 -11.54 17.17 21.19
C THR A 28 -10.08 17.34 20.75
N ASP A 29 -9.54 18.56 20.84
CA ASP A 29 -8.13 18.84 20.55
C ASP A 29 -7.16 17.91 21.30
N ARG A 30 -7.48 17.54 22.55
CA ARG A 30 -6.67 16.60 23.35
C ARG A 30 -6.72 15.16 22.82
N GLN A 31 -7.85 14.74 22.27
CA GLN A 31 -8.00 13.43 21.66
C GLN A 31 -7.28 13.37 20.31
N LEU A 32 -7.38 14.44 19.52
CA LEU A 32 -6.60 14.61 18.30
C LEU A 32 -5.09 14.61 18.60
N GLU A 33 -4.65 15.34 19.62
CA GLU A 33 -3.25 15.32 20.07
C GLU A 33 -2.80 13.90 20.47
N ALA A 34 -3.61 13.17 21.24
CA ALA A 34 -3.30 11.80 21.64
C ALA A 34 -3.17 10.86 20.43
N LEU A 35 -4.09 10.97 19.48
CA LEU A 35 -4.06 10.22 18.22
C LEU A 35 -2.80 10.54 17.41
N ILE A 36 -2.48 11.82 17.22
CA ILE A 36 -1.29 12.27 16.49
C ILE A 36 -0.02 11.70 17.14
N ARG A 37 0.08 11.74 18.47
CA ARG A 37 1.23 11.17 19.19
C ARG A 37 1.32 9.65 19.04
N GLN A 38 0.20 8.94 19.07
CA GLN A 38 0.16 7.49 18.86
C GLN A 38 0.57 7.14 17.42
N SER A 39 0.02 7.85 16.42
CA SER A 39 0.41 7.70 15.02
C SER A 39 1.89 7.98 14.81
N LEU A 40 2.43 9.07 15.34
CA LEU A 40 3.87 9.39 15.25
C LEU A 40 4.75 8.30 15.87
N ALA A 41 4.34 7.76 17.03
CA ALA A 41 5.07 6.68 17.69
C ALA A 41 5.08 5.38 16.87
N THR A 42 3.99 5.10 16.15
CA THR A 42 3.89 3.95 15.25
C THR A 42 4.65 4.18 13.93
N THR A 43 4.48 5.34 13.29
CA THR A 43 5.12 5.71 12.00
C THR A 43 6.64 5.73 12.06
N HIS A 44 7.22 6.10 13.21
CA HIS A 44 8.66 6.17 13.40
C HIS A 44 9.22 5.06 14.30
N SER A 45 8.45 3.99 14.55
CA SER A 45 8.98 2.89 15.36
C SER A 45 10.09 2.18 14.58
N GLU A 46 11.31 2.29 15.08
CA GLU A 46 12.40 1.44 14.63
C GLU A 46 12.16 -0.01 15.05
N PRO A 47 12.59 -0.99 14.24
CA PRO A 47 12.55 -2.39 14.63
C PRO A 47 13.47 -2.63 15.83
N VAL A 48 13.13 -3.59 16.68
CA VAL A 48 13.91 -3.90 17.89
C VAL A 48 14.57 -5.27 17.86
N ALA A 49 13.96 -6.21 17.15
CA ALA A 49 14.41 -7.59 17.01
C ALA A 49 13.71 -8.22 15.81
N TRP A 50 14.06 -9.46 15.49
CA TRP A 50 13.31 -10.29 14.57
C TRP A 50 13.17 -11.72 15.10
N THR A 51 12.17 -12.42 14.58
CA THR A 51 11.89 -13.84 14.78
C THR A 51 11.50 -14.44 13.44
N ASP A 52 11.23 -15.74 13.35
CA ASP A 52 10.64 -16.36 12.15
C ASP A 52 9.48 -17.30 12.51
N GLU A 53 8.87 -17.91 11.49
CA GLU A 53 7.73 -18.81 11.65
C GLU A 53 8.08 -20.09 12.42
N GLU A 54 9.31 -20.59 12.29
CA GLU A 54 9.75 -21.81 12.98
C GLU A 54 9.87 -21.57 14.48
N GLU A 55 10.53 -20.47 14.86
CA GLU A 55 10.64 -20.04 16.26
C GLU A 55 9.27 -19.74 16.88
N LEU A 56 8.32 -19.15 16.14
CA LEU A 56 6.95 -18.96 16.66
C LEU A 56 6.19 -20.28 16.83
N ASN A 57 6.43 -21.26 15.98
CA ASN A 57 5.86 -22.61 16.15
C ASN A 57 6.47 -23.32 17.36
N ASP A 58 7.77 -23.18 17.58
CA ASP A 58 8.45 -23.68 18.77
C ASP A 58 7.96 -23.00 20.04
N LEU A 59 7.70 -21.68 20.00
CA LEU A 59 7.08 -20.95 21.11
C LEU A 59 5.72 -21.55 21.48
N LYS A 60 4.91 -21.88 20.47
CA LYS A 60 3.58 -22.46 20.67
C LYS A 60 3.65 -23.90 21.17
N ARG A 61 4.62 -24.68 20.69
CA ARG A 61 4.80 -26.10 21.03
C ARG A 61 5.40 -26.28 22.42
N ASP A 62 6.47 -25.53 22.70
CA ASP A 62 7.37 -25.78 23.83
C ASP A 62 7.42 -24.62 24.84
N GLY A 63 6.83 -23.46 24.52
CA GLY A 63 6.85 -22.29 25.39
C GLY A 63 8.14 -21.47 25.36
N TYR A 64 9.08 -21.79 24.47
CA TYR A 64 10.32 -21.04 24.25
C TYR A 64 10.56 -20.78 22.77
N ALA A 65 11.20 -19.66 22.45
CA ALA A 65 11.63 -19.29 21.11
C ALA A 65 12.78 -18.30 21.16
N ALA A 66 13.62 -18.29 20.11
CA ALA A 66 14.68 -17.32 19.95
C ALA A 66 14.13 -15.98 19.46
N MET A 67 14.51 -14.91 20.16
CA MET A 67 14.42 -13.54 19.63
C MET A 67 15.82 -13.10 19.23
N LEU A 68 15.96 -12.69 17.97
CA LEU A 68 17.27 -12.41 17.38
C LEU A 68 17.49 -10.91 17.20
N SER A 69 18.72 -10.49 17.48
CA SER A 69 19.16 -9.11 17.26
C SER A 69 19.14 -8.78 15.78
N LEU A 70 18.80 -7.54 15.44
CA LEU A 70 18.90 -7.00 14.09
C LEU A 70 20.34 -7.02 13.54
N ASP A 71 21.34 -6.94 14.43
CA ASP A 71 22.75 -6.91 14.05
C ASP A 71 23.33 -8.31 13.81
N ARG A 72 22.61 -9.38 14.19
CA ARG A 72 23.06 -10.75 13.98
C ARG A 72 22.84 -11.14 12.51
N LYS A 73 23.88 -10.90 11.69
CA LYS A 73 23.98 -11.38 10.30
C LYS A 73 24.37 -12.87 10.21
N ASP A 74 24.78 -13.46 11.33
CA ASP A 74 25.55 -14.71 11.37
C ASP A 74 24.73 -15.91 11.86
N CYS A 75 23.40 -15.78 11.97
CA CYS A 75 22.58 -16.97 12.21
C CYS A 75 22.64 -17.84 10.94
N GLU A 76 23.32 -18.97 11.04
CA GLU A 76 23.56 -19.93 9.95
C GLU A 76 22.28 -20.36 9.20
N TYR A 77 21.12 -20.23 9.86
CA TYR A 77 19.80 -20.60 9.33
C TYR A 77 18.86 -19.40 9.11
N ALA A 78 19.32 -18.17 9.31
CA ALA A 78 18.49 -16.98 9.11
C ALA A 78 18.27 -16.72 7.61
N ASP A 79 17.12 -17.14 7.07
CA ASP A 79 16.67 -16.66 5.75
C ASP A 79 16.12 -15.23 5.92
N PRO A 80 16.78 -14.20 5.34
CA PRO A 80 16.31 -12.81 5.45
C PRO A 80 14.89 -12.61 4.91
N ARG A 81 14.39 -13.53 4.06
CA ARG A 81 13.04 -13.48 3.50
C ARG A 81 11.96 -14.04 4.43
N ARG A 82 12.34 -14.70 5.52
CA ARG A 82 11.41 -15.33 6.49
C ARG A 82 11.34 -14.59 7.82
N GLN A 83 11.98 -13.43 7.91
CA GLN A 83 12.05 -12.64 9.15
C GLN A 83 10.73 -11.90 9.42
N ILE A 84 10.16 -12.17 10.58
CA ILE A 84 9.08 -11.41 11.19
C ILE A 84 9.73 -10.37 12.10
N ILE A 85 9.69 -9.12 11.66
CA ILE A 85 10.31 -8.00 12.39
C ILE A 85 9.43 -7.59 13.56
N LEU A 86 10.04 -7.49 14.74
CA LEU A 86 9.40 -7.08 15.98
C LEU A 86 9.63 -5.60 16.22
N TYR A 87 8.57 -4.91 16.65
CA TYR A 87 8.58 -3.48 16.96
C TYR A 87 8.08 -3.27 18.39
N ARG A 88 8.49 -2.16 18.99
CA ARG A 88 8.02 -1.80 20.34
C ARG A 88 6.54 -1.40 20.36
N GLN A 89 6.01 -0.93 19.23
CA GLN A 89 4.62 -0.56 19.04
C GLN A 89 3.99 -1.45 17.99
N GLU A 90 2.69 -1.73 18.13
CA GLU A 90 1.89 -2.38 17.09
C GLU A 90 2.06 -1.59 15.79
N GLN A 91 2.58 -2.26 14.77
CA GLN A 91 2.65 -1.69 13.45
C GLN A 91 1.24 -1.63 12.89
N PRO A 92 0.90 -0.60 12.10
CA PRO A 92 -0.32 -0.68 11.32
C PRO A 92 -0.21 -1.96 10.48
N ALA A 93 -1.31 -2.65 10.24
CA ALA A 93 -1.31 -3.80 9.36
C ALA A 93 -0.59 -3.36 8.07
N ARG A 94 0.62 -3.90 7.86
CA ARG A 94 1.31 -3.65 6.61
C ARG A 94 0.43 -4.34 5.59
N ASP A 95 -0.24 -3.56 4.75
CA ASP A 95 -0.72 -4.08 3.49
C ASP A 95 0.41 -4.91 2.88
N SER A 96 0.08 -6.05 2.28
CA SER A 96 1.07 -6.91 1.63
C SER A 96 2.09 -6.05 0.91
N CYS A 97 3.39 -6.34 1.03
CA CYS A 97 4.44 -5.56 0.36
C CYS A 97 4.12 -5.35 -1.14
N ALA A 98 3.39 -6.29 -1.77
CA ALA A 98 2.88 -6.14 -3.12
C ALA A 98 1.83 -5.03 -3.29
N ILE A 99 0.88 -4.87 -2.37
CA ILE A 99 -0.12 -3.80 -2.39
C ILE A 99 0.56 -2.44 -2.22
N ALA A 100 1.48 -2.33 -1.26
CA ALA A 100 2.25 -1.10 -1.06
C ALA A 100 3.08 -0.74 -2.32
N ASP A 101 3.70 -1.71 -2.98
CA ASP A 101 4.45 -1.51 -4.23
C ASP A 101 3.54 -1.00 -5.37
N VAL A 102 2.30 -1.50 -5.46
CA VAL A 102 1.32 -1.06 -6.47
C VAL A 102 0.86 0.37 -6.20
N ILE A 103 0.55 0.72 -4.95
CA ILE A 103 0.18 2.09 -4.57
C ILE A 103 1.34 3.06 -4.89
N ALA A 104 2.56 2.70 -4.50
CA ALA A 104 3.74 3.51 -4.77
C ALA A 104 3.98 3.69 -6.27
N GLU A 105 3.76 2.66 -7.08
CA GLU A 105 3.90 2.77 -8.54
C GLU A 105 2.82 3.66 -9.16
N ARG A 106 1.56 3.58 -8.70
CA ARG A 106 0.49 4.48 -9.16
C ARG A 106 0.82 5.94 -8.82
N GLN A 107 1.31 6.20 -7.62
CA GLN A 107 1.78 7.54 -7.23
C GLN A 107 2.96 8.02 -8.06
N ARG A 108 3.90 7.13 -8.41
CA ARG A 108 5.05 7.45 -9.26
C ARG A 108 4.62 7.81 -10.69
N GLN A 109 3.66 7.08 -11.26
CA GLN A 109 3.08 7.40 -12.58
C GLN A 109 2.50 8.82 -12.61
N GLN A 110 1.76 9.23 -11.56
CA GLN A 110 1.19 10.58 -11.48
C GLN A 110 2.25 11.66 -11.21
N SER A 111 3.13 11.44 -10.22
CA SER A 111 4.05 12.48 -9.73
C SER A 111 5.36 12.61 -10.50
N VAL A 112 5.84 11.54 -11.13
CA VAL A 112 7.14 11.52 -11.83
C VAL A 112 6.96 11.47 -13.34
N GLU A 113 6.08 10.60 -13.84
CA GLU A 113 5.83 10.47 -15.29
C GLU A 113 4.78 11.48 -15.79
N GLY A 114 4.05 12.13 -14.88
CA GLY A 114 3.03 13.12 -15.23
C GLY A 114 1.72 12.53 -15.78
N PHE A 115 1.48 11.23 -15.58
CA PHE A 115 0.25 10.56 -16.00
C PHE A 115 -0.89 10.92 -15.05
N SER A 116 -1.56 12.04 -15.34
CA SER A 116 -2.61 12.59 -14.49
C SER A 116 -3.94 11.83 -14.65
N THR A 117 -4.80 11.92 -13.63
CA THR A 117 -6.15 11.35 -13.67
C THR A 117 -7.01 11.96 -14.78
N GLU A 118 -6.80 13.25 -15.08
CA GLU A 118 -7.50 13.95 -16.16
C GLU A 118 -7.06 13.44 -17.53
N GLN A 119 -5.77 13.13 -17.69
CA GLN A 119 -5.28 12.49 -18.90
C GLN A 119 -5.85 11.08 -19.05
N ASP A 120 -5.90 10.31 -17.96
CA ASP A 120 -6.51 8.97 -17.95
C ASP A 120 -7.96 9.01 -18.47
N ASP A 121 -8.73 10.04 -18.10
CA ASP A 121 -10.11 10.24 -18.53
C ASP A 121 -10.26 10.51 -20.04
N THR A 122 -9.18 10.91 -20.72
CA THR A 122 -9.18 11.08 -22.19
C THR A 122 -9.05 9.77 -22.95
N TYR A 123 -8.59 8.70 -22.30
CA TYR A 123 -8.41 7.42 -22.94
C TYR A 123 -9.74 6.69 -23.14
N VAL A 124 -9.88 6.08 -24.32
CA VAL A 124 -11.08 5.33 -24.74
C VAL A 124 -10.69 3.94 -25.20
N GLY A 125 -11.63 2.99 -25.20
CA GLY A 125 -11.39 1.65 -25.74
C GLY A 125 -10.40 0.81 -24.93
N CYS A 126 -10.41 0.95 -23.60
CA CYS A 126 -9.60 0.16 -22.67
C CYS A 126 -8.07 0.31 -22.83
N GLN A 127 -7.57 1.46 -23.32
CA GLN A 127 -6.13 1.67 -23.55
C GLN A 127 -5.28 1.45 -22.29
N LEU A 128 -5.74 1.88 -21.10
CA LEU A 128 -5.04 1.63 -19.83
C LEU A 128 -4.93 0.13 -19.52
N ALA A 129 -6.00 -0.64 -19.76
CA ALA A 129 -5.98 -2.09 -19.60
C ALA A 129 -5.11 -2.78 -20.67
N ALA A 130 -5.09 -2.29 -21.91
CA ALA A 130 -4.22 -2.80 -22.98
C ALA A 130 -2.74 -2.58 -22.65
N ALA A 131 -2.38 -1.41 -22.11
CA ALA A 131 -1.04 -1.15 -21.60
C ALA A 131 -0.69 -2.07 -20.41
N ALA A 132 -1.65 -2.39 -19.54
CA ALA A 132 -1.43 -3.35 -18.45
C ALA A 132 -1.10 -4.75 -18.98
N ILE A 133 -1.80 -5.23 -20.01
CA ILE A 133 -1.51 -6.52 -20.67
C ILE A 133 -0.07 -6.53 -21.19
N CYS A 134 0.41 -5.45 -21.80
CA CYS A 134 1.79 -5.36 -22.29
C CYS A 134 2.83 -5.51 -21.18
N TYR A 135 2.52 -5.10 -19.95
CA TYR A 135 3.40 -5.35 -18.82
C TYR A 135 3.27 -6.78 -18.27
N ILE A 136 2.09 -7.41 -18.35
CA ILE A 136 1.91 -8.82 -17.98
C ILE A 136 2.66 -9.73 -18.95
N GLU A 137 2.54 -9.47 -20.25
CA GLU A 137 3.16 -10.23 -21.34
C GLU A 137 4.01 -9.32 -22.25
N PRO A 138 5.23 -8.94 -21.84
CA PRO A 138 6.07 -8.01 -22.61
C PRO A 138 6.45 -8.50 -24.01
N MET A 139 6.43 -9.82 -24.25
CA MET A 139 6.69 -10.39 -25.57
C MET A 139 5.57 -10.10 -26.57
N GLU A 140 4.35 -9.91 -26.08
CA GLU A 140 3.16 -9.62 -26.88
C GLU A 140 2.83 -8.12 -26.92
N ALA A 141 3.67 -7.26 -26.33
CA ALA A 141 3.41 -5.82 -26.23
C ALA A 141 3.20 -5.16 -27.60
N MET A 142 3.86 -5.62 -28.66
CA MET A 142 3.69 -5.10 -30.02
C MET A 142 2.25 -5.27 -30.55
N SER A 143 1.49 -6.23 -30.01
CA SER A 143 0.11 -6.52 -30.41
C SER A 143 -0.92 -5.65 -29.68
N TYR A 144 -0.58 -5.14 -28.50
CA TYR A 144 -1.53 -4.53 -27.57
C TYR A 144 -1.15 -3.13 -27.08
N TRP A 145 0.08 -2.68 -27.30
CA TRP A 145 0.52 -1.35 -26.86
C TRP A 145 -0.31 -0.29 -27.57
N PRO A 146 -0.92 0.68 -26.85
CA PRO A 146 -1.75 1.68 -27.48
C PRO A 146 -0.97 2.44 -28.56
N ALA A 147 -1.48 2.44 -29.79
CA ALA A 147 -0.77 2.98 -30.95
C ALA A 147 -0.44 4.47 -30.83
N ASP A 148 -1.23 5.22 -30.05
CA ASP A 148 -1.04 6.66 -29.82
C ASP A 148 -0.08 6.96 -28.65
N TRP A 149 0.45 5.93 -27.98
CA TRP A 149 1.41 6.09 -26.90
C TRP A 149 2.83 5.94 -27.43
N HIS A 150 3.76 6.77 -26.94
CA HIS A 150 5.15 6.68 -27.35
C HIS A 150 5.78 5.32 -26.97
N ASP A 151 6.40 4.63 -27.93
CA ASP A 151 7.08 3.35 -27.72
C ASP A 151 8.14 3.43 -26.60
N ASP A 152 8.83 4.57 -26.49
CA ASP A 152 9.86 4.82 -25.47
C ASP A 152 9.30 4.85 -24.03
N SER A 153 7.99 4.98 -23.86
CA SER A 153 7.31 4.91 -22.56
C SER A 153 7.16 3.46 -22.05
N PHE A 154 7.24 2.48 -22.95
CA PHE A 154 7.19 1.07 -22.56
C PHE A 154 8.57 0.61 -22.06
N LYS A 155 8.69 0.42 -20.75
CA LYS A 155 9.96 0.07 -20.09
C LYS A 155 9.80 -1.20 -19.25
N PRO A 156 9.64 -2.39 -19.86
CA PRO A 156 9.59 -3.64 -19.13
C PRO A 156 10.95 -3.92 -18.47
N THR A 157 10.93 -4.60 -17.33
CA THR A 157 12.11 -4.89 -16.52
C THR A 157 12.14 -6.37 -16.13
N ASN A 158 11.71 -6.70 -14.91
CA ASN A 158 11.52 -8.08 -14.47
C ASN A 158 10.04 -8.36 -14.23
N GLU A 159 9.68 -9.64 -14.17
CA GLU A 159 8.31 -10.12 -14.01
C GLU A 159 7.56 -9.43 -12.85
N ARG A 160 8.11 -9.47 -11.63
CA ARG A 160 7.48 -8.83 -10.45
C ARG A 160 7.22 -7.34 -10.69
N ARG A 161 8.23 -6.60 -11.15
CA ARG A 161 8.11 -5.15 -11.36
C ARG A 161 7.12 -4.83 -12.47
N ASN A 162 7.04 -5.66 -13.51
CA ASN A 162 6.07 -5.49 -14.57
C ASN A 162 4.65 -5.76 -14.08
N LEU A 163 4.43 -6.80 -13.26
CA LEU A 163 3.13 -7.06 -12.63
C LEU A 163 2.68 -5.88 -11.75
N VAL A 164 3.60 -5.24 -11.02
CA VAL A 164 3.30 -4.02 -10.25
C VAL A 164 2.86 -2.87 -11.15
N LYS A 165 3.54 -2.64 -12.29
CA LYS A 165 3.16 -1.63 -13.27
C LYS A 165 1.80 -1.93 -13.92
N ALA A 166 1.54 -3.19 -14.25
CA ALA A 166 0.27 -3.64 -14.80
C ALA A 166 -0.88 -3.42 -13.81
N ALA A 167 -0.69 -3.79 -12.54
CA ALA A 167 -1.67 -3.56 -11.49
C ALA A 167 -1.95 -2.06 -11.27
N ALA A 168 -0.92 -1.20 -11.32
CA ALA A 168 -1.11 0.24 -11.24
C ALA A 168 -1.92 0.80 -12.42
N LEU A 169 -1.72 0.29 -13.63
CA LEU A 169 -2.51 0.66 -14.81
C LEU A 169 -3.96 0.14 -14.74
N ILE A 170 -4.19 -1.04 -14.15
CA ILE A 170 -5.54 -1.55 -13.89
C ILE A 170 -6.27 -0.64 -12.89
N ILE A 171 -5.60 -0.21 -11.82
CA ILE A 171 -6.17 0.75 -10.86
C ILE A 171 -6.55 2.06 -11.58
N ALA A 172 -5.67 2.57 -12.44
CA ALA A 172 -5.96 3.77 -13.23
C ALA A 172 -7.25 3.63 -14.07
N GLU A 173 -7.45 2.48 -14.71
CA GLU A 173 -8.66 2.21 -15.51
C GLU A 173 -9.92 2.10 -14.64
N ILE A 174 -9.83 1.47 -13.46
CA ILE A 174 -10.95 1.40 -12.51
C ILE A 174 -11.32 2.80 -12.03
N GLU A 175 -10.33 3.60 -11.61
CA GLU A 175 -10.54 4.99 -11.19
C GLU A 175 -11.22 5.83 -12.28
N ARG A 176 -10.84 5.62 -13.55
CA ARG A 176 -11.47 6.27 -14.72
C ARG A 176 -12.93 5.85 -14.89
N ILE A 177 -13.25 4.56 -14.74
CA ILE A 177 -14.62 4.01 -14.82
C ILE A 177 -15.48 4.58 -13.70
N ASP A 178 -14.96 4.61 -12.48
CA ASP A 178 -15.67 5.12 -11.31
C ASP A 178 -15.99 6.61 -11.47
N ARG A 179 -15.01 7.43 -11.88
CA ARG A 179 -15.23 8.87 -12.16
C ARG A 179 -16.27 9.09 -13.26
N LYS A 180 -16.22 8.29 -14.33
CA LYS A 180 -17.20 8.39 -15.41
C LYS A 180 -18.61 8.06 -14.93
N SER A 181 -18.76 6.99 -14.13
CA SER A 181 -20.05 6.57 -13.55
C SER A 181 -20.62 7.65 -12.62
N ASP A 182 -19.79 8.24 -11.77
CA ASP A 182 -20.19 9.34 -10.88
C ASP A 182 -20.62 10.61 -11.65
N ALA A 183 -19.99 10.89 -12.79
CA ALA A 183 -20.35 12.02 -13.65
C ALA A 183 -21.70 11.79 -14.34
N GLU A 184 -21.98 10.57 -14.79
CA GLU A 184 -23.28 10.20 -15.39
C GLU A 184 -24.42 10.34 -14.38
N LEU A 185 -24.24 9.86 -13.15
CA LEU A 185 -25.23 9.98 -12.06
C LEU A 185 -25.56 11.43 -11.66
N LYS A 186 -24.63 12.37 -11.83
CA LYS A 186 -24.85 13.80 -11.52
C LYS A 186 -25.60 14.56 -12.62
N ASN A 187 -25.65 13.99 -13.83
CA ASN A 187 -26.28 14.60 -15.00
C ASN A 187 -27.69 14.05 -15.27
N GLU A 188 -28.15 13.06 -14.48
CA GLU A 188 -29.53 12.55 -14.43
C GLU A 188 -30.36 13.24 -13.33
#